data_AF-A0A149VDV4-F1
#
_entry.id   AF-A0A149VDV4-F1
#
_cell.length_a   1.000
_cell.length_b   1.000
_cell.length_c   1.000
_cell.angle_alpha   90.00
_cell.angle_beta   90.00
_cell.angle_gamma   90.00
#
_symmetry.space_group_name_H-M   'P 1'
#
loop_
_entity.id
_entity.type
_entity.pdbx_description
1 polymer ?
#
loop_
_entity_poly.entity_id
_entity_poly.type
_entity_poly.pdbx_seq_one_letter_code
_entity_poly.pdbx_strand_id
1 'polypeptide(L)'
;DATQTLSYGPDQQPSRRTIANRLNGAKGGRPPKNRVTERTDPAQRNLPPMAIKGGKSVTESKTHAPIAKAKADNDSYLKAKLVEPSASEIDAVFNRIGPKAFDAAGFDPARDLQNWSAARQWAADGLRKGMTADEIERVVVAEVSRIAERQRNKGKPAPHMGYFGKAICAAIAAGVIPEEPKTFAQQVAERDWEEAMREWVRAGGAGPQPVLADYAAKAAA
;
A
#
# COMPACT_ATOMS: atom_id res chain seq x y z
N ASP A 1 4.68 -7.88 -61.02
CA ASP A 1 4.56 -6.52 -60.47
C ASP A 1 5.30 -6.40 -59.15
N ALA A 2 6.36 -5.59 -59.13
CA ALA A 2 7.22 -5.39 -57.97
C ALA A 2 6.70 -4.20 -57.14
N THR A 3 6.43 -4.43 -55.86
CA THR A 3 5.97 -3.40 -54.91
C THR A 3 7.10 -2.41 -54.63
N GLN A 4 7.00 -1.21 -55.19
CA GLN A 4 7.98 -0.14 -55.00
C GLN A 4 7.76 0.51 -53.62
N THR A 5 8.65 0.28 -52.66
CA THR A 5 8.62 0.95 -51.35
C THR A 5 9.26 2.33 -51.48
N LEU A 6 8.47 3.40 -51.25
CA LEU A 6 9.02 4.76 -51.13
C LEU A 6 9.97 4.79 -49.92
N SER A 7 11.25 5.02 -50.18
CA SER A 7 12.22 5.33 -49.13
C SER A 7 12.16 6.83 -48.83
N TYR A 8 11.99 7.17 -47.55
CA TYR A 8 11.99 8.55 -47.07
C TYR A 8 13.44 9.00 -46.82
N GLY A 9 13.76 10.26 -47.16
CA GLY A 9 15.09 10.85 -46.99
C GLY A 9 15.54 10.97 -45.53
N PRO A 10 16.82 11.30 -45.27
CA PRO A 10 17.41 11.34 -43.92
C PRO A 10 16.70 12.28 -42.93
N ASP A 11 16.00 13.30 -43.43
CA ASP A 11 15.25 14.28 -42.61
C ASP A 11 13.82 13.83 -42.25
N GLN A 12 13.37 12.72 -42.82
CA GLN A 12 12.04 12.13 -42.57
C GLN A 12 12.13 10.85 -41.74
N GLN A 13 13.24 10.67 -41.03
CA GLN A 13 13.40 9.55 -40.11
C GLN A 13 12.45 9.72 -38.92
N PRO A 14 11.69 8.67 -38.57
CA PRO A 14 10.81 8.71 -37.42
C PRO A 14 11.63 8.96 -36.16
N SER A 15 11.16 9.87 -35.30
CA SER A 15 11.83 10.19 -34.04
C SER A 15 12.15 8.92 -33.23
N ARG A 16 13.20 8.95 -32.39
CA ARG A 16 13.56 7.83 -31.50
C ARG A 16 12.36 7.31 -30.68
N ARG A 17 11.46 8.22 -30.29
CA ARG A 17 10.22 7.89 -29.58
C ARG A 17 9.22 7.12 -30.45
N THR A 18 9.10 7.47 -31.73
CA THR A 18 8.25 6.78 -32.71
C THR A 18 8.75 5.37 -33.01
N ILE A 19 10.07 5.19 -33.08
CA ILE A 19 10.71 3.87 -33.27
C ILE A 19 10.47 2.98 -32.03
N ALA A 20 10.65 3.53 -30.82
CA ALA A 20 10.41 2.81 -29.57
C ALA A 20 8.94 2.37 -29.42
N ASN A 21 7.98 3.22 -29.80
CA ASN A 21 6.56 2.86 -29.78
C ASN A 21 6.22 1.74 -30.77
N ARG A 22 6.81 1.73 -31.98
CA ARG A 22 6.64 0.61 -32.93
C ARG A 22 7.20 -0.70 -32.39
N LEU A 23 8.41 -0.67 -31.81
CA LEU A 23 9.02 -1.84 -31.19
C LEU A 23 8.17 -2.37 -30.02
N ASN A 24 7.61 -1.49 -29.20
CA ASN A 24 6.71 -1.88 -28.11
C ASN A 24 5.36 -2.40 -28.60
N GLY A 25 4.84 -1.86 -29.71
CA GLY A 25 3.65 -2.37 -30.39
C GLY A 25 3.85 -3.77 -30.98
N ALA A 26 5.02 -4.04 -31.55
CA ALA A 26 5.39 -5.37 -32.07
C ALA A 26 5.54 -6.43 -30.96
N LYS A 27 5.85 -6.02 -29.72
CA LYS A 27 5.94 -6.90 -28.54
C LYS A 27 4.59 -7.34 -27.97
N GLY A 28 3.48 -7.09 -28.68
CA GLY A 28 2.16 -7.60 -28.27
C GLY A 28 1.61 -6.87 -27.04
N GLY A 29 1.50 -5.54 -27.14
CA GLY A 29 0.68 -4.78 -26.19
C GLY A 29 -0.74 -5.36 -26.10
N ARG A 30 -1.40 -5.15 -24.96
CA ARG A 30 -2.76 -5.66 -24.70
C ARG A 30 -3.66 -5.42 -25.92
N PRO A 31 -4.24 -6.48 -26.51
CA PRO A 31 -5.18 -6.31 -27.61
C PRO A 31 -6.30 -5.37 -27.18
N PRO A 32 -6.77 -4.46 -28.06
CA PRO A 32 -7.92 -3.64 -27.75
C PRO A 32 -9.08 -4.53 -27.32
N LYS A 33 -9.70 -4.20 -26.18
CA LYS A 33 -10.75 -5.00 -25.53
C LYS A 33 -11.98 -5.22 -26.43
N ASN A 34 -12.12 -4.39 -27.46
CA ASN A 34 -13.14 -4.49 -28.49
C ASN A 34 -12.49 -5.00 -29.77
N ARG A 35 -12.92 -6.18 -30.23
CA ARG A 35 -12.54 -6.72 -31.53
C ARG A 35 -13.07 -5.75 -32.59
N VAL A 36 -12.18 -5.10 -33.33
CA VAL A 36 -12.59 -4.41 -34.56
C VAL A 36 -13.02 -5.50 -35.52
N THR A 37 -14.33 -5.72 -35.65
CA THR A 37 -14.88 -6.61 -36.66
C THR A 37 -14.57 -5.99 -38.01
N GLU A 38 -13.81 -6.71 -38.84
CA GLU A 38 -13.71 -6.39 -40.26
C GLU A 38 -15.13 -6.27 -40.82
N ARG A 39 -15.40 -5.21 -41.59
CA ARG A 39 -16.72 -4.99 -42.20
C ARG A 39 -17.08 -6.20 -43.06
N THR A 40 -18.06 -6.97 -42.63
CA THR A 40 -18.54 -8.19 -43.28
C THR A 40 -19.36 -7.93 -44.55
N ASP A 41 -19.72 -6.68 -44.81
CA ASP A 41 -20.48 -6.26 -45.99
C ASP A 41 -19.54 -6.01 -47.20
N PRO A 42 -19.67 -6.77 -48.31
CA PRO A 42 -18.84 -6.62 -49.51
C PRO A 42 -18.86 -5.22 -50.12
N ALA A 43 -19.98 -4.48 -49.97
CA ALA A 43 -20.12 -3.13 -50.50
C ALA A 43 -19.35 -2.09 -49.69
N GLN A 44 -18.98 -2.39 -48.44
CA GLN A 44 -18.31 -1.45 -47.53
C GLN A 44 -16.81 -1.66 -47.39
N ARG A 45 -16.27 -2.66 -48.08
CA ARG A 45 -14.87 -3.09 -47.98
C ARG A 45 -13.91 -2.15 -48.70
N ASN A 46 -14.39 -1.41 -49.70
CA ASN A 46 -13.61 -0.45 -50.50
C ASN A 46 -13.93 1.01 -50.18
N LEU A 47 -14.76 1.30 -49.17
CA LEU A 47 -14.98 2.69 -48.78
C LEU A 47 -13.76 3.22 -48.01
N PRO A 48 -13.22 4.39 -48.39
CA PRO A 48 -12.19 5.03 -47.59
C PRO A 48 -12.70 5.27 -46.16
N PRO A 49 -11.84 5.23 -45.13
CA PRO A 49 -12.25 5.49 -43.76
C PRO A 49 -12.97 6.84 -43.71
N MET A 50 -14.23 6.85 -43.24
CA MET A 50 -15.02 8.08 -43.22
C MET A 50 -14.30 9.14 -42.39
N ALA A 51 -14.13 10.32 -42.97
CA ALA A 51 -13.60 11.48 -42.26
C ALA A 51 -14.49 11.75 -41.02
N ILE A 52 -13.87 11.79 -39.84
CA ILE A 52 -14.53 12.18 -38.59
C ILE A 52 -14.91 13.66 -38.72
N LYS A 53 -16.15 13.92 -39.16
CA LYS A 53 -16.73 15.26 -39.22
C LYS A 53 -17.02 15.72 -37.79
N GLY A 54 -16.09 16.48 -37.21
CA GLY A 54 -16.24 17.02 -35.85
C GLY A 54 -14.95 17.39 -35.11
N GLY A 55 -13.76 17.20 -35.68
CA GLY A 55 -12.52 17.69 -35.08
C GLY A 55 -12.44 19.21 -35.19
N LYS A 56 -12.80 19.94 -34.13
CA LYS A 56 -12.48 21.37 -33.99
C LYS A 56 -10.98 21.57 -34.23
N SER A 57 -10.63 22.39 -35.22
CA SER A 57 -9.27 22.86 -35.44
C SER A 57 -8.80 23.59 -34.18
N VAL A 58 -7.91 22.96 -33.41
CA VAL A 58 -7.20 23.66 -32.34
C VAL A 58 -6.17 24.54 -33.04
N THR A 59 -6.45 25.83 -33.09
CA THR A 59 -5.49 26.86 -33.47
C THR A 59 -4.30 26.77 -32.54
N GLU A 60 -3.10 26.65 -33.12
CA GLU A 60 -1.83 26.68 -32.39
C GLU A 60 -1.80 27.91 -31.49
N SER A 61 -1.79 27.66 -30.18
CA SER A 61 -1.63 28.72 -29.19
C SER A 61 -0.19 29.18 -29.22
N LYS A 62 -0.02 30.49 -29.36
CA LYS A 62 1.26 31.20 -29.27
C LYS A 62 2.08 30.71 -28.07
N THR A 63 3.29 30.27 -28.38
CA THR A 63 4.49 30.27 -27.53
C THR A 63 4.25 30.71 -26.09
N HIS A 64 4.12 29.73 -25.18
CA HIS A 64 4.39 29.99 -23.78
C HIS A 64 5.83 30.48 -23.65
N ALA A 65 6.01 31.66 -23.05
CA ALA A 65 7.32 32.16 -22.63
C ALA A 65 8.07 31.06 -21.85
N PRO A 66 9.42 30.98 -21.95
CA PRO A 66 10.16 29.98 -21.21
C PRO A 66 9.83 30.12 -19.74
N ILE A 67 9.27 29.05 -19.15
CA ILE A 67 9.02 28.96 -17.71
C ILE A 67 10.35 29.27 -17.04
N ALA A 68 10.43 30.41 -16.35
CA ALA A 68 11.59 30.78 -15.59
C ALA A 68 11.90 29.61 -14.65
N LYS A 69 13.08 28.99 -14.82
CA LYS A 69 13.55 27.99 -13.88
C LYS A 69 13.60 28.70 -12.53
N ALA A 70 12.71 28.30 -11.61
CA ALA A 70 12.75 28.77 -10.24
C ALA A 70 14.19 28.56 -9.75
N LYS A 71 14.83 29.65 -9.32
CA LYS A 71 16.12 29.54 -8.64
C LYS A 71 15.89 28.61 -7.46
N ALA A 72 16.80 27.64 -7.29
CA ALA A 72 16.84 26.84 -6.09
C ALA A 72 17.13 27.80 -4.93
N ASP A 73 16.08 28.24 -4.25
CA ASP A 73 16.23 28.94 -2.99
C ASP A 73 16.84 27.92 -2.02
N ASN A 74 17.99 28.30 -1.47
CA ASN A 74 18.73 27.56 -0.43
C ASN A 74 17.97 27.49 0.91
N ASP A 75 16.64 27.63 0.88
CA ASP A 75 15.74 27.47 2.01
C ASP A 75 15.28 26.01 2.18
N SER A 76 15.81 25.11 1.34
CA SER A 76 15.66 23.65 1.45
C SER A 76 16.45 23.04 2.62
N TYR A 77 17.30 23.81 3.29
CA TYR A 77 18.11 23.34 4.41
C TYR A 77 17.29 23.13 5.71
N LEU A 78 16.02 23.58 5.74
CA LEU A 78 15.12 23.47 6.89
C LEU A 78 13.85 22.64 6.64
N LYS A 79 13.70 22.01 5.46
CA LYS A 79 12.73 20.93 5.27
C LYS A 79 13.41 19.63 5.66
N ALA A 80 13.23 19.31 6.95
CA ALA A 80 13.66 18.09 7.63
C ALA A 80 13.74 16.88 6.69
N LYS A 81 14.88 16.19 6.75
CA LYS A 81 15.17 14.96 6.00
C LYS A 81 14.02 13.95 6.13
N LEU A 82 13.14 13.89 5.13
CA LEU A 82 12.49 12.64 4.75
C LEU A 82 13.60 11.78 4.14
N VAL A 83 14.41 11.14 4.98
CA VAL A 83 15.33 10.10 4.51
C VAL A 83 14.44 9.01 3.96
N GLU A 84 14.47 8.78 2.65
CA GLU A 84 13.80 7.62 2.08
C GLU A 84 14.38 6.38 2.76
N PRO A 85 13.53 5.54 3.39
CA PRO A 85 14.02 4.38 4.10
C PRO A 85 14.77 3.46 3.14
N SER A 86 15.95 3.02 3.55
CA SER A 86 16.78 2.13 2.75
C SER A 86 16.08 0.79 2.54
N ALA A 87 16.41 0.11 1.43
CA ALA A 87 15.85 -1.22 1.15
C ALA A 87 16.12 -2.22 2.29
N SER A 88 17.29 -2.12 2.94
CA SER A 88 17.66 -2.96 4.09
C SER A 88 16.80 -2.69 5.33
N GLU A 89 16.45 -1.43 5.60
CA GLU A 89 15.56 -1.09 6.72
C GLU A 89 14.14 -1.59 6.47
N ILE A 90 13.64 -1.42 5.24
CA ILE A 90 12.34 -1.97 4.82
C ILE A 90 12.34 -3.49 4.96
N ASP A 91 13.40 -4.17 4.52
CA ASP A 91 13.50 -5.62 4.57
C ASP A 91 13.62 -6.16 6.01
N ALA A 92 14.31 -5.44 6.90
CA ALA A 92 14.37 -5.78 8.33
C ALA A 92 12.98 -5.73 8.98
N VAL A 93 12.23 -4.65 8.73
CA VAL A 93 10.86 -4.50 9.25
C VAL A 93 9.91 -5.53 8.60
N PHE A 94 10.04 -5.75 7.30
CA PHE A 94 9.28 -6.74 6.56
C PHE A 94 9.45 -8.16 7.12
N ASN A 95 10.68 -8.60 7.36
CA ASN A 95 10.97 -9.95 7.88
C ASN A 95 10.40 -10.14 9.29
N ARG A 96 10.32 -9.07 10.07
CA ARG A 96 9.76 -9.08 11.41
C ARG A 96 8.22 -9.15 11.41
N ILE A 97 7.57 -8.39 10.54
CA ILE A 97 6.11 -8.23 10.54
C ILE A 97 5.41 -9.30 9.69
N GLY A 98 6.02 -9.74 8.60
CA GLY A 98 5.43 -10.67 7.63
C GLY A 98 4.85 -11.94 8.27
N PRO A 99 5.63 -12.71 9.04
CA PRO A 99 5.15 -13.92 9.71
C PRO A 99 4.04 -13.63 10.73
N LYS A 100 4.22 -12.60 11.57
CA LYS A 100 3.23 -12.23 12.60
C LYS A 100 1.88 -11.82 12.01
N ALA A 101 1.91 -11.06 10.91
CA ALA A 101 0.70 -10.66 10.19
C ALA A 101 0.03 -11.87 9.51
N PHE A 102 0.81 -12.83 9.03
CA PHE A 102 0.30 -14.07 8.44
C PHE A 102 -0.43 -14.93 9.49
N ASP A 103 0.19 -15.12 10.65
CA ASP A 103 -0.39 -15.83 11.79
C ASP A 103 -1.65 -15.12 12.31
N ALA A 104 -1.61 -13.80 12.44
CA ALA A 104 -2.74 -12.97 12.87
C ALA A 104 -3.94 -13.05 11.91
N ALA A 105 -3.69 -13.22 10.60
CA ALA A 105 -4.74 -13.43 9.61
C ALA A 105 -5.41 -14.80 9.74
N GLY A 106 -4.82 -15.72 10.50
CA GLY A 106 -5.26 -17.11 10.64
C GLY A 106 -4.97 -17.96 9.40
N PHE A 107 -3.96 -17.57 8.60
CA PHE A 107 -3.47 -18.41 7.53
C PHE A 107 -2.65 -19.57 8.11
N ASP A 108 -2.77 -20.74 7.50
CA ASP A 108 -2.05 -21.94 7.91
C ASP A 108 -0.78 -22.07 7.07
N PRO A 109 0.43 -21.99 7.63
CA PRO A 109 1.68 -22.08 6.88
C PRO A 109 1.87 -23.39 6.10
N ALA A 110 1.14 -24.45 6.46
CA ALA A 110 1.16 -25.74 5.79
C ALA A 110 0.15 -25.85 4.64
N ARG A 111 -0.90 -25.02 4.63
CA ARG A 111 -1.99 -25.07 3.64
C ARG A 111 -2.01 -23.87 2.71
N ASP A 112 -1.61 -22.71 3.21
CA ASP A 112 -1.64 -21.44 2.52
C ASP A 112 -0.25 -21.09 1.98
N LEU A 113 -0.21 -20.46 0.80
CA LEU A 113 1.04 -19.98 0.24
C LEU A 113 1.65 -18.95 1.19
N GLN A 114 2.87 -19.21 1.67
CA GLN A 114 3.67 -18.32 2.50
C GLN A 114 4.06 -17.04 1.72
N ASN A 115 3.08 -16.17 1.51
CA ASN A 115 3.19 -14.96 0.72
C ASN A 115 2.71 -13.76 1.54
N TRP A 116 3.65 -13.19 2.29
CA TRP A 116 3.47 -11.94 3.02
C TRP A 116 4.11 -10.75 2.28
N SER A 117 4.36 -10.83 0.96
CA SER A 117 4.98 -9.74 0.18
C SER A 117 4.31 -8.38 0.33
N ALA A 118 2.99 -8.36 0.58
CA ALA A 118 2.23 -7.15 0.88
C ALA A 118 2.77 -6.39 2.10
N ALA A 119 3.34 -7.09 3.09
CA ALA A 119 3.94 -6.49 4.28
C ALA A 119 5.15 -5.61 3.96
N ARG A 120 5.83 -5.81 2.81
CA ARG A 120 6.96 -4.98 2.40
C ARG A 120 6.52 -3.56 2.07
N GLN A 121 5.35 -3.42 1.45
CA GLN A 121 4.75 -2.12 1.19
C GLN A 121 4.34 -1.42 2.50
N TRP A 122 3.77 -2.17 3.45
CA TRP A 122 3.37 -1.62 4.76
C TRP A 122 4.57 -1.15 5.57
N ALA A 123 5.66 -1.91 5.57
CA ALA A 123 6.93 -1.51 6.17
C ALA A 123 7.46 -0.21 5.55
N ALA A 124 7.47 -0.11 4.22
CA ALA A 124 7.90 1.08 3.52
C ALA A 124 7.01 2.30 3.80
N ASP A 125 5.69 2.12 3.86
CA ASP A 125 4.73 3.19 4.14
C ASP A 125 4.85 3.69 5.59
N GLY A 126 5.04 2.78 6.55
CA GLY A 126 5.24 3.12 7.96
C GLY A 126 6.55 3.87 8.20
N LEU A 127 7.66 3.37 7.64
CA LEU A 127 8.96 4.02 7.75
C LEU A 127 8.98 5.40 7.07
N ARG A 128 8.34 5.56 5.90
CA ARG A 128 8.18 6.88 5.25
C ARG A 128 7.39 7.87 6.09
N LYS A 129 6.51 7.38 6.98
CA LYS A 129 5.78 8.21 7.94
C LYS A 129 6.57 8.50 9.22
N GLY A 130 7.74 7.90 9.40
CA GLY A 130 8.57 8.06 10.60
C GLY A 130 8.15 7.17 11.77
N MET A 131 7.36 6.12 11.52
CA MET A 131 7.02 5.13 12.54
C MET A 131 8.21 4.21 12.82
N THR A 132 8.32 3.74 14.06
CA THR A 132 9.29 2.71 14.45
C THR A 132 8.83 1.32 13.99
N ALA A 133 9.76 0.35 13.92
CA ALA A 133 9.43 -1.02 13.57
C ALA A 133 8.35 -1.63 14.50
N ASP A 134 8.40 -1.30 15.79
CA ASP A 134 7.45 -1.78 16.80
C ASP A 134 6.05 -1.17 16.61
N GLU A 135 5.97 0.11 16.25
CA GLU A 135 4.69 0.78 15.95
C GLU A 135 4.05 0.21 14.69
N ILE A 136 4.85 -0.01 13.63
CA ILE A 136 4.35 -0.61 12.38
C ILE A 136 3.85 -2.03 12.65
N GLU A 137 4.60 -2.83 13.42
CA GLU A 137 4.17 -4.17 13.82
C GLU A 137 2.81 -4.14 14.53
N ARG A 138 2.67 -3.27 15.53
CA ARG A 138 1.41 -3.13 16.29
C ARG A 138 0.23 -2.77 15.41
N VAL A 139 0.39 -1.76 14.55
CA VAL A 139 -0.66 -1.31 13.62
C VAL A 139 -1.07 -2.46 12.69
N VAL A 140 -0.09 -3.14 12.09
CA VAL A 140 -0.35 -4.22 11.13
C VAL A 140 -1.04 -5.39 11.81
N VAL A 141 -0.51 -5.89 12.91
CA VAL A 141 -1.08 -7.06 13.62
C VAL A 141 -2.48 -6.76 14.14
N ALA A 142 -2.70 -5.61 14.76
CA ALA A 142 -4.02 -5.23 15.28
C ALA A 142 -5.08 -5.16 14.16
N GLU A 143 -4.74 -4.52 13.04
CA GLU A 143 -5.69 -4.32 11.95
C GLU A 143 -5.97 -5.61 11.19
N VAL A 144 -4.95 -6.46 10.99
CA VAL A 144 -5.12 -7.79 10.40
C VAL A 144 -6.01 -8.65 11.28
N SER A 145 -5.72 -8.76 12.59
CA SER A 145 -6.53 -9.55 13.53
C SER A 145 -7.99 -9.09 13.52
N ARG A 146 -8.23 -7.79 13.64
CA ARG A 146 -9.57 -7.19 13.64
C ARG A 146 -10.37 -7.53 12.38
N ILE A 147 -9.73 -7.42 11.21
CA ILE A 147 -10.40 -7.72 9.93
C ILE A 147 -10.59 -9.22 9.77
N ALA A 148 -9.61 -10.04 10.14
CA ALA A 148 -9.66 -11.49 10.04
C ALA A 148 -10.76 -12.08 10.93
N GLU A 149 -10.89 -11.63 12.18
CA GLU A 149 -12.00 -11.98 13.07
C GLU A 149 -13.35 -11.58 12.48
N ARG A 150 -13.48 -10.36 11.98
CA ARG A 150 -14.72 -9.91 11.32
C ARG A 150 -15.10 -10.78 10.13
N GLN A 151 -14.12 -11.23 9.36
CA GLN A 151 -14.32 -12.10 8.19
C GLN A 151 -14.67 -13.54 8.60
N ARG A 152 -14.02 -14.07 9.64
CA ARG A 152 -14.38 -15.37 10.25
C ARG A 152 -15.80 -15.37 10.81
N ASN A 153 -16.20 -14.30 11.50
CA ASN A 153 -17.57 -14.15 12.01
C ASN A 153 -18.63 -14.09 10.90
N LYS A 154 -18.24 -13.73 9.68
CA LYS A 154 -19.10 -13.77 8.48
C LYS A 154 -19.03 -15.09 7.72
N GLY A 155 -18.25 -16.05 8.18
CA GLY A 155 -18.02 -17.34 7.52
C GLY A 155 -17.22 -17.24 6.22
N LYS A 156 -16.52 -16.11 5.98
CA LYS A 156 -15.74 -15.89 4.75
C LYS A 156 -14.32 -15.44 5.10
N PRO A 157 -13.40 -16.36 5.39
CA PRO A 157 -12.00 -16.01 5.67
C PRO A 157 -11.38 -15.15 4.56
N ALA A 158 -10.42 -14.30 4.93
CA ALA A 158 -9.69 -13.50 3.95
C ALA A 158 -8.87 -14.43 3.02
N PRO A 159 -8.80 -14.16 1.70
CA PRO A 159 -8.18 -15.09 0.76
C PRO A 159 -6.65 -14.97 0.64
N HIS A 160 -6.06 -13.81 0.96
CA HIS A 160 -4.62 -13.56 0.84
C HIS A 160 -4.21 -12.28 1.59
N MET A 161 -2.91 -12.09 1.86
CA MET A 161 -2.41 -10.93 2.61
C MET A 161 -2.70 -9.57 1.97
N GLY A 162 -2.74 -9.48 0.64
CA GLY A 162 -3.10 -8.23 -0.05
C GLY A 162 -4.51 -7.71 0.26
N TYR A 163 -5.39 -8.55 0.81
CA TYR A 163 -6.76 -8.18 1.17
C TYR A 163 -6.82 -7.07 2.22
N PHE A 164 -5.86 -7.07 3.15
CA PHE A 164 -5.79 -6.13 4.26
C PHE A 164 -5.15 -4.79 3.88
N GLY A 165 -4.50 -4.71 2.70
CA GLY A 165 -3.62 -3.60 2.33
C GLY A 165 -4.29 -2.23 2.39
N LYS A 166 -5.54 -2.10 1.92
CA LYS A 166 -6.25 -0.82 1.96
C LYS A 166 -6.45 -0.31 3.40
N ALA A 167 -6.80 -1.20 4.31
CA ALA A 167 -7.08 -0.84 5.70
C ALA A 167 -5.78 -0.50 6.44
N ILE A 168 -4.73 -1.30 6.23
CA ILE A 168 -3.41 -1.06 6.83
C ILE A 168 -2.79 0.25 6.32
N CYS A 169 -2.78 0.49 5.01
CA CYS A 169 -2.27 1.76 4.47
C CYS A 169 -3.06 2.95 5.02
N ALA A 170 -4.39 2.82 5.21
CA ALA A 170 -5.20 3.87 5.82
C ALA A 170 -4.88 4.07 7.31
N ALA A 171 -4.68 3.00 8.08
CA ALA A 171 -4.31 3.06 9.50
C ALA A 171 -2.93 3.71 9.69
N ILE A 172 -1.95 3.30 8.89
CA ILE A 172 -0.62 3.92 8.83
C ILE A 172 -0.77 5.40 8.47
N ALA A 173 -1.51 5.74 7.40
CA ALA A 173 -1.73 7.13 6.99
C ALA A 173 -2.44 7.99 8.06
N ALA A 174 -3.34 7.41 8.85
CA ALA A 174 -3.98 8.08 9.99
C ALA A 174 -3.02 8.28 11.17
N GLY A 175 -2.08 7.34 11.40
CA GLY A 175 -1.12 7.43 12.51
C GLY A 175 -1.72 7.02 13.84
N VAL A 176 -2.84 6.30 13.80
CA VAL A 176 -3.44 5.70 14.99
C VAL A 176 -2.61 4.47 15.33
N ILE A 177 -1.67 4.63 16.26
CA ILE A 177 -0.85 3.54 16.78
C ILE A 177 -1.64 2.88 17.92
N PRO A 178 -1.98 1.59 17.81
CA PRO A 178 -2.61 0.87 18.92
C PRO A 178 -1.72 0.93 20.17
N GLU A 179 -2.35 1.11 21.34
CA GLU A 179 -1.65 0.99 22.63
C GLU A 179 -0.92 -0.35 22.70
N GLU A 180 0.27 -0.35 23.31
CA GLU A 180 1.04 -1.59 23.47
C GLU A 180 0.18 -2.61 24.24
N PRO A 181 0.11 -3.88 23.77
CA PRO A 181 -0.55 -4.91 24.55
C PRO A 181 0.17 -5.00 25.90
N LYS A 182 -0.59 -4.84 26.99
CA LYS A 182 -0.07 -4.91 28.35
C LYS A 182 0.80 -6.15 28.49
N THR A 183 1.98 -6.00 29.06
CA THR A 183 2.89 -7.13 29.27
C THR A 183 2.22 -8.19 30.15
N PHE A 184 2.62 -9.45 30.05
CA PHE A 184 2.06 -10.52 30.89
C PHE A 184 2.14 -10.17 32.39
N ALA A 185 3.24 -9.53 32.81
CA ALA A 185 3.43 -9.03 34.17
C ALA A 185 2.38 -7.97 34.56
N GLN A 186 2.05 -7.04 33.66
CA GLN A 186 0.98 -6.05 33.87
C GLN A 186 -0.42 -6.68 33.90
N GLN A 187 -0.67 -7.71 33.08
CA GLN A 187 -1.95 -8.43 33.11
C GLN A 187 -2.14 -9.21 34.41
N VAL A 188 -1.08 -9.85 34.92
CA VAL A 188 -1.09 -10.50 36.23
C VAL A 188 -1.29 -9.48 37.35
N ALA A 189 -0.59 -8.35 37.30
CA ALA A 189 -0.78 -7.25 38.26
C ALA A 189 -2.22 -6.72 38.27
N GLU A 190 -2.84 -6.55 37.11
CA GLU A 190 -4.24 -6.13 36.99
C GLU A 190 -5.20 -7.17 37.55
N ARG A 191 -5.00 -8.45 37.24
CA ARG A 191 -5.83 -9.53 37.78
C ARG A 191 -5.70 -9.60 39.31
N ASP A 192 -4.48 -9.54 39.83
CA ASP A 192 -4.22 -9.59 41.27
C ASP A 192 -4.80 -8.35 41.98
N TRP A 193 -4.78 -7.18 41.33
CA TRP A 193 -5.47 -5.98 41.82
C TRP A 193 -7.01 -6.13 41.77
N GLU A 194 -7.57 -6.70 40.70
CA GLU A 194 -9.02 -6.94 40.59
C GLU A 194 -9.51 -7.91 41.67
N GLU A 195 -8.74 -8.96 41.95
CA GLU A 195 -9.02 -9.91 43.03
C GLU A 195 -8.97 -9.21 44.39
N ALA A 196 -7.92 -8.42 44.66
CA ALA A 196 -7.80 -7.64 45.88
C ALA A 196 -8.93 -6.60 46.04
N MET A 197 -9.34 -5.95 44.96
CA MET A 197 -10.47 -5.02 44.95
C MET A 197 -11.80 -5.74 45.23
N ARG A 198 -12.01 -6.92 44.65
CA ARG A 198 -13.20 -7.75 44.95
C ARG A 198 -13.23 -8.18 46.40
N GLU A 199 -12.08 -8.54 46.97
CA GLU A 199 -11.96 -8.88 48.40
C GLU A 199 -12.20 -7.68 49.29
N TRP A 200 -11.66 -6.50 48.96
CA TRP A 200 -11.88 -5.26 49.69
C TRP A 200 -13.35 -4.84 49.68
N VAL A 201 -14.01 -4.92 48.51
CA VAL A 201 -15.46 -4.69 48.39
C VAL A 201 -16.26 -5.71 49.20
N ARG A 202 -15.88 -7.00 49.16
CA ARG A 202 -16.52 -8.06 49.95
C ARG A 202 -16.34 -7.85 51.46
N ALA A 203 -15.21 -7.29 51.89
CA ALA A 203 -14.93 -6.90 53.27
C ALA A 203 -15.62 -5.59 53.68
N GLY A 204 -16.48 -5.02 52.81
CA GLY A 204 -17.23 -3.80 53.10
C GLY A 204 -16.40 -2.52 53.01
N GLY A 205 -15.28 -2.55 52.30
CA GLY A 205 -14.38 -1.40 52.18
C GLY A 205 -13.54 -1.15 53.43
N ALA A 206 -13.36 -2.17 54.29
CA ALA A 206 -12.56 -2.06 55.49
C ALA A 206 -11.06 -2.03 55.16
N GLY A 207 -10.36 -1.00 55.62
CA GLY A 207 -8.92 -0.83 55.42
C GLY A 207 -8.53 -0.07 54.13
N PRO A 208 -7.23 0.05 53.84
CA PRO A 208 -6.74 0.80 52.69
C PRO A 208 -7.19 0.14 51.39
N GLN A 209 -7.72 0.95 50.47
CA GLN A 209 -8.16 0.49 49.16
C GLN A 209 -6.96 0.02 48.34
N PRO A 210 -7.02 -1.16 47.70
CA PRO A 210 -5.98 -1.62 46.77
C PRO A 210 -5.78 -0.64 45.61
N VAL A 211 -4.55 -0.19 45.39
CA VAL A 211 -4.20 0.76 44.31
C VAL A 211 -3.47 0.02 43.19
N LEU A 212 -3.94 0.14 41.95
CA LEU A 212 -3.36 -0.55 40.80
C LEU A 212 -1.85 -0.26 40.62
N ALA A 213 -1.41 0.95 40.97
CA ALA A 213 -0.01 1.37 40.91
C ALA A 213 0.92 0.48 41.77
N ASP A 214 0.46 0.01 42.93
CA ASP A 214 1.27 -0.84 43.82
C ASP A 214 1.48 -2.23 43.24
N TYR A 215 0.46 -2.77 42.57
CA TYR A 215 0.52 -4.07 41.89
C TYR A 215 1.36 -3.97 40.61
N ALA A 216 1.25 -2.87 39.87
CA ALA A 216 2.09 -2.61 38.71
C ALA A 216 3.56 -2.41 39.09
N ALA A 217 3.86 -1.71 40.19
CA ALA A 217 5.21 -1.55 40.72
C ALA A 217 5.82 -2.88 41.19
N LYS A 218 5.02 -3.74 41.84
CA LYS A 218 5.44 -5.09 42.25
C LYS A 218 5.74 -6.00 41.05
N ALA A 219 5.04 -5.83 39.94
CA ALA A 219 5.28 -6.59 38.72
C ALA A 219 6.46 -6.06 37.89
N ALA A 220 6.94 -4.86 38.18
CA ALA A 220 8.10 -4.23 37.53
C ALA A 220 9.41 -4.36 38.32
N ALA A 221 9.35 -4.81 39.59
CA ALA A 221 10.48 -5.06 40.47
C ALA A 221 11.02 -6.49 40.30
#